data_AF-G0TSN7-F1
#
_entry.id   AF-G0TSN7-F1
#
_cell.length_a   1.000
_cell.length_b   1.000
_cell.length_c   1.000
_cell.angle_alpha   90.00
_cell.angle_beta   90.00
_cell.angle_gamma   90.00
#
_symmetry.space_group_name_H-M   'P 1'
#
loop_
_entity.id
_entity.type
_entity.pdbx_description
1 polymer ?
#
loop_
_entity_poly.entity_id
_entity_poly.type
_entity_poly.pdbx_seq_one_letter_code
_entity_poly.pdbx_strand_id
1 'polypeptide(L)'
;MQADHAKFHVGPLSSFKNGSRQLIKCGKRNIAVYFYNDSFFALDNACYHHGGPLLEGDIEDMGGHPCVVCPWHRYPITLDTGESLYWALQMSPSGIPDKGAPKVLRSKGRRQRTHHVTVENGDVFVTLNTSESPVESDKYAQMDIANKEKSMSGPITCTKSRFSDLHSSIRSGEVFARSSLGKDRNVVGRVREPYVLCVRTEDVCNDTKEFFFQLVQGVLEAPPHPGQFVDLRLPVNDGLGRSLNRCWTVVECSDSGSAFSLIIKASAESKGGSSWMLNNALHQRFALLRVGGRFTFGHNIARILALRGRVVILSAGIGVTAPYASLREFLDGGRSMSGNKELDALEFHIKHLHVDRTVLTLAKKHDFIRWHNTESTRFVYRFHCFFTQQRTETMEDELLKPLASCGRRPQQEDVHDHFSQFVERSPAVAFVSGPPEFVRMSVSALLSLGMLESDILTDEMDINSIQT
;
A
#
# COMPACT_ATOMS: atom_id res chain seq x y z
N MET A 1 16.62 36.15 -32.48
CA MET A 1 15.30 36.45 -31.92
C MET A 1 15.16 35.65 -30.63
N GLN A 2 15.22 36.30 -29.47
CA GLN A 2 14.93 35.64 -28.19
C GLN A 2 13.50 35.12 -28.25
N ALA A 3 13.31 33.81 -28.08
CA ALA A 3 11.98 33.26 -27.93
C ALA A 3 11.38 33.88 -26.66
N ASP A 4 10.34 34.70 -26.84
CA ASP A 4 9.65 35.37 -25.75
C ASP A 4 8.97 34.27 -24.92
N HIS A 5 9.60 33.90 -23.80
CA HIS A 5 9.03 32.91 -22.89
C HIS A 5 7.80 33.54 -22.26
N ALA A 6 6.61 33.04 -22.61
CA ALA A 6 5.35 33.55 -22.11
C ALA A 6 5.40 33.72 -20.57
N LYS A 7 5.22 34.96 -20.12
CA LYS A 7 5.09 35.31 -18.70
C LYS A 7 3.64 35.09 -18.26
N PHE A 8 3.46 34.36 -17.17
CA PHE A 8 2.14 34.06 -16.59
C PHE A 8 1.95 34.89 -15.33
N HIS A 9 0.92 35.73 -15.32
CA HIS A 9 0.57 36.54 -14.16
C HIS A 9 0.02 35.66 -13.04
N VAL A 10 0.57 35.84 -11.83
CA VAL A 10 0.17 35.09 -10.63
C VAL A 10 -0.79 35.89 -9.77
N GLY A 11 -0.48 37.16 -9.54
CA GLY A 11 -1.23 38.07 -8.67
C GLY A 11 -0.34 39.17 -8.08
N PRO A 12 -0.93 40.13 -7.35
CA PRO A 12 -0.18 41.24 -6.77
C PRO A 12 0.71 40.76 -5.61
N LEU A 13 1.92 41.31 -5.54
CA LEU A 13 2.92 41.04 -4.50
C LEU A 13 2.31 41.19 -3.09
N SER A 14 1.46 42.21 -2.91
CA SER A 14 0.79 42.50 -1.64
C SER A 14 -0.12 41.39 -1.12
N SER A 15 -0.52 40.43 -1.97
CA SER A 15 -1.28 39.25 -1.56
C SER A 15 -0.43 38.15 -0.94
N PHE A 16 0.89 38.16 -1.17
CA PHE A 16 1.80 37.13 -0.67
C PHE A 16 2.40 37.54 0.68
N LYS A 17 2.24 36.67 1.67
CA LYS A 17 2.93 36.72 2.97
C LYS A 17 3.91 35.56 3.09
N ASN A 18 4.97 35.68 3.88
CA ASN A 18 5.90 34.56 4.07
C ASN A 18 5.16 33.26 4.44
N GLY A 19 5.51 32.15 3.78
CA GLY A 19 4.82 30.86 3.84
C GLY A 19 3.59 30.74 2.92
N SER A 20 3.33 31.75 2.06
CA SER A 20 2.25 31.69 1.08
C SER A 20 2.59 30.74 -0.05
N ARG A 21 1.55 30.16 -0.64
CA ARG A 21 1.65 29.35 -1.85
C ARG A 21 0.43 29.54 -2.74
N GLN A 22 0.61 29.40 -4.05
CA GLN A 22 -0.45 29.52 -5.04
C GLN A 22 -0.21 28.59 -6.21
N LEU A 23 -1.27 27.93 -6.68
CA LEU A 23 -1.25 27.17 -7.93
C LEU A 23 -1.63 28.07 -9.09
N ILE A 24 -0.85 28.03 -10.16
CA ILE A 24 -1.22 28.63 -11.45
C ILE A 24 -1.15 27.58 -12.55
N LYS A 25 -1.99 27.73 -13.56
CA LYS A 25 -2.00 26.88 -14.75
C LYS A 25 -1.38 27.61 -15.94
N CYS A 26 -0.29 27.05 -16.45
CA CYS A 26 0.47 27.56 -17.59
C CYS A 26 0.36 26.56 -18.75
N GLY A 27 -0.69 26.70 -19.56
CA GLY A 27 -1.03 25.70 -20.58
C GLY A 27 -1.45 24.38 -19.95
N LYS A 28 -0.70 23.30 -20.22
CA LYS A 28 -0.93 21.97 -19.64
C LYS A 28 -0.24 21.76 -18.28
N ARG A 29 0.71 22.62 -17.91
CA ARG A 29 1.49 22.50 -16.67
C ARG A 29 0.81 23.28 -15.55
N ASN A 30 0.64 22.64 -14.40
CA ASN A 30 0.34 23.33 -13.16
C ASN A 30 1.65 23.67 -12.46
N ILE A 31 1.81 24.93 -12.07
CA ILE A 31 3.00 25.47 -11.42
C ILE A 31 2.65 25.83 -9.99
N ALA A 32 3.42 25.29 -9.04
CA ALA A 32 3.32 25.64 -7.64
C ALA A 32 4.27 26.81 -7.36
N VAL A 33 3.71 27.97 -7.02
CA VAL A 33 4.44 29.18 -6.64
C VAL A 33 4.46 29.29 -5.13
N TYR A 34 5.64 29.48 -4.56
CA TYR A 34 5.85 29.64 -3.12
C TYR A 34 6.47 31.00 -2.84
N PHE A 35 6.06 31.63 -1.74
CA PHE A 35 6.75 32.76 -1.15
C PHE A 35 7.24 32.35 0.24
N TYR A 36 8.54 32.08 0.35
CA TYR A 36 9.17 31.52 1.55
C TYR A 36 10.51 32.22 1.82
N ASN A 37 10.76 32.58 3.08
CA ASN A 37 11.92 33.38 3.50
C ASN A 37 12.15 34.61 2.60
N ASP A 38 11.08 35.39 2.42
CA ASP A 38 11.05 36.62 1.61
C ASP A 38 11.51 36.45 0.15
N SER A 39 11.50 35.22 -0.35
CA SER A 39 11.90 34.86 -1.71
C SER A 39 10.79 34.07 -2.42
N PHE A 40 10.68 34.28 -3.73
CA PHE A 40 9.74 33.53 -4.56
C PHE A 40 10.42 32.31 -5.20
N PHE A 41 9.68 31.21 -5.24
CA PHE A 41 10.08 29.98 -5.90
C PHE A 41 8.93 29.45 -6.76
N ALA A 42 9.25 28.77 -7.85
CA ALA A 42 8.25 28.11 -8.68
C ALA A 42 8.77 26.76 -9.18
N LEU A 43 7.93 25.74 -9.05
CA LEU A 43 8.21 24.37 -9.47
C LEU A 43 7.04 23.86 -10.33
N ASP A 44 7.30 22.89 -11.20
CA ASP A 44 6.23 21.99 -11.67
C ASP A 44 5.47 21.48 -10.43
N ASN A 45 4.14 21.62 -10.38
CA ASN A 45 3.34 21.15 -9.25
C ASN A 45 3.35 19.62 -9.16
N ALA A 46 3.39 18.95 -10.31
CA ALA A 46 3.46 17.50 -10.36
C ALA A 46 4.88 17.01 -9.98
N CYS A 47 4.99 16.31 -8.86
CA CYS A 47 6.25 15.77 -8.35
C CYS A 47 6.95 14.82 -9.35
N TYR A 48 8.28 14.91 -9.45
CA TYR A 48 9.10 14.09 -10.34
C TYR A 48 8.98 12.58 -10.12
N HIS A 49 8.54 12.16 -8.93
CA HIS A 49 8.42 10.74 -8.60
C HIS A 49 7.23 10.11 -9.32
N HIS A 50 5.99 10.44 -8.92
CA HIS A 50 4.75 9.96 -9.57
C HIS A 50 3.68 11.05 -9.78
N GLY A 51 4.06 12.33 -9.85
CA GLY A 51 3.13 13.42 -10.20
C GLY A 51 2.31 14.01 -9.05
N GLY A 52 2.67 13.73 -7.79
CA GLY A 52 1.95 14.26 -6.62
C GLY A 52 1.96 15.78 -6.51
N PRO A 53 0.91 16.39 -5.93
CA PRO A 53 0.69 17.84 -5.92
C PRO A 53 1.62 18.51 -4.89
N LEU A 54 2.77 19.00 -5.34
CA LEU A 54 3.76 19.61 -4.47
C LEU A 54 3.22 20.82 -3.71
N LEU A 55 2.28 21.58 -4.27
CA LEU A 55 1.64 22.69 -3.57
C LEU A 55 1.05 22.30 -2.20
N GLU A 56 0.61 21.04 -2.03
CA GLU A 56 0.07 20.52 -0.77
C GLU A 56 1.16 20.07 0.22
N GLY A 57 2.41 19.96 -0.23
CA GLY A 57 3.54 19.53 0.57
C GLY A 57 3.96 20.53 1.65
N ASP A 58 4.45 20.03 2.77
CA ASP A 58 5.09 20.87 3.80
C ASP A 58 6.45 21.40 3.29
N ILE A 59 6.86 22.58 3.76
CA ILE A 59 8.20 23.11 3.47
C ILE A 59 9.09 22.84 4.68
N GLU A 60 10.23 22.21 4.45
CA GLU A 60 11.26 21.91 5.44
C GLU A 60 12.61 22.47 4.98
N ASP A 61 13.41 23.03 5.89
CA ASP A 61 14.76 23.49 5.56
C ASP A 61 15.78 22.33 5.71
N MET A 62 16.40 21.93 4.60
CA MET A 62 17.37 20.83 4.55
C MET A 62 18.67 21.27 3.88
N GLY A 63 19.77 21.21 4.64
CA GLY A 63 21.10 21.56 4.10
C GLY A 63 21.25 23.01 3.63
N GLY A 64 20.46 23.93 4.21
CA GLY A 64 20.42 25.32 3.79
C GLY A 64 19.46 25.61 2.62
N HIS A 65 18.76 24.59 2.11
CA HIS A 65 17.77 24.74 1.05
C HIS A 65 16.34 24.56 1.59
N PRO A 66 15.41 25.46 1.26
CA PRO A 66 13.99 25.22 1.52
C PRO A 66 13.50 24.11 0.60
N CYS A 67 12.88 23.07 1.17
CA CYS A 67 12.45 21.88 0.46
C CYS A 67 10.96 21.66 0.61
N VAL A 68 10.23 21.52 -0.49
CA VAL A 68 8.87 20.99 -0.43
C VAL A 68 8.91 19.47 -0.31
N VAL A 69 8.20 18.93 0.68
CA VAL A 69 8.07 17.50 0.92
C VAL A 69 6.84 16.99 0.21
N CYS A 70 7.02 16.17 -0.83
CA CYS A 70 5.91 15.61 -1.59
C CYS A 70 4.90 14.92 -0.65
N PRO A 71 3.60 15.28 -0.71
CA PRO A 71 2.59 14.73 0.20
C PRO A 71 2.40 13.22 0.02
N TRP A 72 2.65 12.70 -1.19
CA TRP A 72 2.46 11.27 -1.50
C TRP A 72 3.60 10.38 -1.04
N HIS A 73 4.86 10.80 -1.24
CA HIS A 73 6.03 9.92 -1.06
C HIS A 73 7.07 10.47 -0.09
N ARG A 74 6.82 11.64 0.49
CA ARG A 74 7.71 12.30 1.44
C ARG A 74 9.12 12.56 0.91
N TYR A 75 9.27 12.70 -0.40
CA TYR A 75 10.53 13.11 -1.01
C TYR A 75 10.72 14.62 -0.85
N PRO A 76 11.78 15.08 -0.15
CA PRO A 76 12.14 16.48 -0.09
C PRO A 76 12.72 16.92 -1.44
N ILE A 77 12.20 18.02 -1.97
CA ILE A 77 12.62 18.62 -3.23
C ILE A 77 12.93 20.09 -2.96
N THR A 78 14.14 20.52 -3.26
CA THR A 78 14.54 21.92 -3.06
C THR A 78 13.71 22.85 -3.94
N LEU A 79 13.24 23.96 -3.37
CA LEU A 79 12.45 24.97 -4.07
C LEU A 79 13.28 25.80 -5.06
N ASP A 80 14.58 25.96 -4.77
CA ASP A 80 15.51 26.78 -5.53
C ASP A 80 16.18 26.01 -6.69
N THR A 81 16.62 24.77 -6.45
CA THR A 81 17.36 23.97 -7.44
C THR A 81 16.56 22.83 -8.07
N GLY A 82 15.47 22.37 -7.43
CA GLY A 82 14.70 21.20 -7.87
C GLY A 82 15.41 19.86 -7.62
N GLU A 83 16.41 19.84 -6.74
CA GLU A 83 17.13 18.63 -6.33
C GLU A 83 16.32 17.82 -5.32
N SER A 84 16.39 16.49 -5.43
CA SER A 84 15.81 15.63 -4.39
C SER A 84 16.87 15.29 -3.35
N LEU A 85 16.65 15.75 -2.12
CA LEU A 85 17.56 15.55 -1.00
C LEU A 85 17.13 14.38 -0.12
N TYR A 86 18.09 13.70 0.51
CA TYR A 86 17.81 12.64 1.47
C TYR A 86 18.93 12.50 2.50
N TRP A 87 18.57 12.00 3.68
CA TRP A 87 19.54 11.60 4.70
C TRP A 87 20.05 10.19 4.38
N ALA A 88 21.33 10.08 4.04
CA ALA A 88 21.95 8.80 3.74
C ALA A 88 22.07 7.95 5.00
N LEU A 89 21.68 6.68 4.89
CA LEU A 89 21.94 5.68 5.91
C LEU A 89 23.44 5.33 5.86
N GLN A 90 24.12 5.51 6.98
CA GLN A 90 25.50 5.06 7.14
C GLN A 90 25.50 3.65 7.73
N MET A 91 26.32 2.78 7.15
CA MET A 91 26.45 1.40 7.56
C MET A 91 27.79 1.22 8.27
N SER A 92 27.78 0.50 9.39
CA SER A 92 29.00 0.04 10.04
C SER A 92 29.73 -1.01 9.18
N PRO A 93 31.02 -1.30 9.45
CA PRO A 93 31.74 -2.38 8.78
C PRO A 93 31.05 -3.75 8.85
N SER A 94 30.21 -3.97 9.85
CA SER A 94 29.43 -5.19 10.05
C SER A 94 28.10 -5.21 9.28
N GLY A 95 27.82 -4.22 8.43
CA GLY A 95 26.64 -4.20 7.56
C GLY A 95 25.32 -3.89 8.29
N ILE A 96 25.39 -3.28 9.47
CA ILE A 96 24.20 -2.77 10.20
C ILE A 96 24.18 -1.23 10.19
N PRO A 97 22.98 -0.60 10.16
CA PRO A 97 22.85 0.85 10.24
C PRO A 97 23.52 1.40 11.51
N ASP A 98 24.49 2.29 11.32
CA ASP A 98 25.15 2.95 12.43
C ASP A 98 24.24 4.06 12.96
N LYS A 99 23.66 3.84 14.14
CA LYS A 99 22.75 4.80 14.79
C LYS A 99 23.50 5.97 15.44
N GLY A 100 24.81 5.86 15.64
CA GLY A 100 25.67 6.92 16.18
C GLY A 100 26.33 7.78 15.10
N ALA A 101 26.29 7.32 13.85
CA ALA A 101 26.84 8.03 12.72
C ALA A 101 26.16 9.40 12.46
N PRO A 102 26.93 10.42 12.03
CA PRO A 102 26.37 11.71 11.69
C PRO A 102 25.42 11.59 10.50
N LYS A 103 24.31 12.34 10.55
CA LYS A 103 23.38 12.43 9.41
C LYS A 103 24.09 13.11 8.24
N VAL A 104 24.31 12.36 7.16
CA VAL A 104 24.90 12.90 5.93
C VAL A 104 23.80 13.18 4.92
N LEU A 105 23.67 14.44 4.54
CA LEU A 105 22.77 14.86 3.47
C LEU A 105 23.37 14.49 2.12
N ARG A 106 22.55 13.92 1.24
CA ARG A 106 22.91 13.61 -0.14
C ARG A 106 21.83 14.11 -1.09
N SER A 107 22.22 14.36 -2.34
CA SER A 107 21.33 14.74 -3.43
C SER A 107 21.22 13.60 -4.44
N LYS A 108 20.01 13.37 -4.96
CA LYS A 108 19.76 12.51 -6.14
C LYS A 108 19.93 13.29 -7.46
N GLY A 109 20.42 14.54 -7.40
CA GLY A 109 20.48 15.48 -8.51
C GLY A 109 19.16 16.21 -8.73
N ARG A 110 19.15 17.11 -9.72
CA ARG A 110 17.96 17.87 -10.14
C ARG A 110 16.96 16.94 -10.82
N ARG A 111 15.81 16.72 -10.18
CA ARG A 111 14.73 15.85 -10.67
C ARG A 111 13.45 16.62 -10.94
N GLN A 112 13.24 17.73 -10.24
CA GLN A 112 12.09 18.62 -10.39
C GLN A 112 12.46 19.86 -11.23
N ARG A 113 11.57 20.24 -12.15
CA ARG A 113 11.72 21.48 -12.91
C ARG A 113 11.38 22.69 -12.04
N THR A 114 12.29 23.64 -12.00
CA THR A 114 12.13 24.97 -11.44
C THR A 114 11.79 25.97 -12.54
N HIS A 115 11.07 27.04 -12.20
CA HIS A 115 10.71 28.13 -13.09
C HIS A 115 11.13 29.46 -12.49
N HIS A 116 11.27 30.49 -13.34
CA HIS A 116 11.73 31.78 -12.89
C HIS A 116 10.54 32.63 -12.44
N VAL A 117 10.67 33.31 -11.30
CA VAL A 117 9.66 34.23 -10.78
C VAL A 117 10.22 35.64 -10.80
N THR A 118 9.48 36.59 -11.37
CA THR A 118 9.82 38.02 -11.34
C THR A 118 8.73 38.83 -10.66
N VAL A 119 9.11 39.96 -10.07
CA VAL A 119 8.19 40.95 -9.53
C VAL A 119 8.36 42.23 -10.32
N GLU A 120 7.30 42.66 -11.00
CA GLU A 120 7.31 43.81 -11.91
C GLU A 120 6.13 44.71 -11.56
N ASN A 121 6.39 45.99 -11.28
CA ASN A 121 5.35 46.99 -10.94
C ASN A 121 4.41 46.58 -9.79
N GLY A 122 4.87 45.74 -8.86
CA GLY A 122 4.08 45.26 -7.74
C GLY A 122 3.28 43.98 -8.00
N ASP A 123 3.43 43.36 -9.18
CA ASP A 123 2.79 42.09 -9.54
C ASP A 123 3.83 40.97 -9.72
N VAL A 124 3.41 39.74 -9.41
CA VAL A 124 4.24 38.52 -9.48
C VAL A 124 3.96 37.78 -10.78
N PHE A 125 5.02 37.40 -11.49
CA PHE A 125 4.97 36.66 -12.75
C PHE A 125 5.84 35.40 -12.71
N VAL A 126 5.40 34.35 -13.40
CA VAL A 126 6.18 33.14 -13.63
C VAL A 126 6.55 33.02 -15.11
N THR A 127 7.83 32.77 -15.37
CA THR A 127 8.38 32.45 -16.70
C THR A 127 8.79 30.99 -16.73
N LEU A 128 8.20 30.21 -17.64
CA LEU A 128 8.49 28.78 -17.76
C LEU A 128 9.89 28.51 -18.30
N ASN A 129 10.71 27.86 -17.48
CA ASN A 129 12.03 27.35 -17.88
C ASN A 129 11.93 25.95 -18.52
N THR A 130 11.46 25.87 -19.77
CA THR A 130 11.31 24.59 -20.51
C THR A 130 12.29 24.43 -21.68
N SER A 131 13.20 25.38 -21.89
CA SER A 131 14.23 25.32 -22.94
C SER A 131 15.47 24.50 -22.54
N GLU A 132 15.61 24.19 -21.26
CA GLU A 132 16.66 23.31 -20.74
C GLU A 132 16.38 21.84 -21.06
N SER A 133 17.40 20.98 -20.87
CA SER A 133 17.26 19.54 -20.97
C SER A 133 16.07 19.00 -20.16
N PRO A 134 15.39 17.95 -20.64
CA PRO A 134 14.30 17.32 -19.89
C PRO A 134 14.74 16.88 -18.49
N VAL A 135 13.88 17.08 -17.51
CA VAL A 135 14.02 16.58 -16.14
C VAL A 135 12.84 15.66 -15.82
N GLU A 136 12.98 14.82 -14.80
CA GLU A 136 12.00 13.76 -14.55
C GLU A 136 10.58 14.25 -14.29
N SER A 137 10.38 15.43 -13.70
CA SER A 137 9.05 16.02 -13.53
C SER A 137 8.32 16.32 -14.83
N ASP A 138 9.02 16.50 -15.95
CA ASP A 138 8.39 16.84 -17.23
C ASP A 138 7.39 15.80 -17.70
N LYS A 139 7.68 14.52 -17.44
CA LYS A 139 6.78 13.43 -17.81
C LYS A 139 5.43 13.56 -17.11
N TYR A 140 5.38 14.11 -15.90
CA TYR A 140 4.14 14.33 -15.16
C TYR A 140 3.54 15.71 -15.39
N ALA A 141 4.36 16.75 -15.57
CA ALA A 141 3.89 18.09 -15.87
C ALA A 141 3.14 18.19 -17.21
N GLN A 142 3.36 17.24 -18.12
CA GLN A 142 2.62 17.13 -19.38
C GLN A 142 1.40 16.20 -19.31
N MET A 143 1.23 15.46 -18.21
CA MET A 143 0.10 14.55 -18.03
C MET A 143 -1.12 15.32 -17.52
N ASP A 144 -2.20 15.28 -18.29
CA ASP A 144 -3.45 15.92 -17.91
C ASP A 144 -4.00 15.41 -16.57
N ILE A 145 -3.63 14.18 -16.13
CA ILE A 145 -4.10 13.63 -14.84
C ILE A 145 -3.49 14.35 -13.65
N ALA A 146 -2.22 14.73 -13.74
CA ALA A 146 -1.45 15.35 -12.66
C ALA A 146 -1.56 16.88 -12.66
N ASN A 147 -2.31 17.45 -13.62
CA ASN A 147 -2.46 18.89 -13.80
C ASN A 147 -3.93 19.28 -14.06
N LYS A 148 -4.88 18.53 -13.47
CA LYS A 148 -6.33 18.79 -13.63
C LYS A 148 -6.79 20.03 -12.89
N GLU A 149 -6.07 20.42 -11.84
CA GLU A 149 -6.43 21.54 -10.98
C GLU A 149 -6.47 22.84 -11.79
N LYS A 150 -7.38 23.72 -11.40
CA LYS A 150 -7.49 25.07 -11.98
C LYS A 150 -6.54 26.01 -11.25
N SER A 151 -6.16 27.10 -11.90
CA SER A 151 -5.46 28.20 -11.23
C SER A 151 -6.25 28.68 -10.01
N MET A 152 -5.55 28.93 -8.91
CA MET A 152 -6.13 29.54 -7.72
C MET A 152 -6.38 31.04 -7.96
N SER A 153 -7.41 31.58 -7.32
CA SER A 153 -7.75 33.01 -7.38
C SER A 153 -6.82 33.91 -6.56
N GLY A 154 -5.99 33.32 -5.69
CA GLY A 154 -5.02 34.02 -4.86
C GLY A 154 -4.22 33.06 -3.97
N PRO A 155 -3.20 33.56 -3.27
CA PRO A 155 -2.34 32.75 -2.43
C PRO A 155 -3.02 32.34 -1.11
N ILE A 156 -2.66 31.15 -0.63
CA ILE A 156 -3.04 30.66 0.69
C ILE A 156 -1.82 30.68 1.63
N THR A 157 -2.05 31.02 2.90
CA THR A 157 -1.04 30.95 3.96
C THR A 157 -1.33 29.76 4.86
N CYS A 158 -0.33 28.90 5.09
CA CYS A 158 -0.49 27.78 6.00
C CYS A 158 -0.43 28.30 7.44
N THR A 159 -1.59 28.54 8.06
CA THR A 159 -1.69 28.76 9.51
C THR A 159 -1.83 27.40 10.19
N LYS A 160 -1.05 27.16 11.25
CA LYS A 160 -1.09 25.91 12.00
C LYS A 160 -2.54 25.60 12.43
N SER A 161 -3.03 24.46 11.93
CA SER A 161 -4.32 23.78 12.15
C SER A 161 -5.51 24.18 11.24
N ARG A 162 -5.96 23.22 10.41
CA ARG A 162 -7.31 22.60 10.34
C ARG A 162 -7.76 22.31 8.89
N PHE A 163 -7.92 21.00 8.59
CA PHE A 163 -8.65 20.39 7.46
C PHE A 163 -8.02 20.61 6.06
N SER A 164 -8.09 19.72 5.09
CA SER A 164 -8.95 18.56 4.82
C SER A 164 -8.28 17.69 3.74
N ASP A 165 -8.10 16.39 3.98
CA ASP A 165 -7.70 15.41 2.96
C ASP A 165 -8.89 15.15 2.01
N LEU A 166 -9.11 16.09 1.10
CA LEU A 166 -9.93 15.92 -0.09
C LEU A 166 -9.00 16.03 -1.28
N HIS A 167 -8.82 14.94 -2.02
CA HIS A 167 -8.98 14.85 -3.49
C HIS A 167 -8.32 13.55 -3.98
N SER A 168 -9.11 12.60 -4.49
CA SER A 168 -9.43 12.41 -5.92
C SER A 168 -8.22 11.92 -6.72
N SER A 169 -8.28 10.85 -7.52
CA SER A 169 -9.40 10.47 -8.37
C SER A 169 -9.11 9.15 -9.07
N ILE A 170 -10.14 8.32 -9.19
CA ILE A 170 -10.40 7.44 -10.34
C ILE A 170 -9.97 8.10 -11.66
N ARG A 171 -9.42 7.29 -12.58
CA ARG A 171 -9.50 7.57 -14.02
C ARG A 171 -10.01 6.39 -14.86
N SER A 172 -11.14 6.65 -15.51
CA SER A 172 -11.52 6.33 -16.91
C SER A 172 -11.59 4.87 -17.38
N GLY A 173 -12.83 4.41 -17.57
CA GLY A 173 -13.19 3.30 -18.44
C GLY A 173 -14.69 2.99 -18.36
N GLU A 174 -15.53 3.80 -19.04
CA GLU A 174 -16.71 3.34 -19.80
C GLU A 174 -17.59 4.54 -20.23
N VAL A 175 -17.70 4.70 -21.54
CA VAL A 175 -18.66 5.57 -22.22
C VAL A 175 -19.82 4.68 -22.70
N PHE A 176 -21.03 5.22 -22.55
CA PHE A 176 -22.33 4.75 -23.04
C PHE A 176 -23.11 3.75 -22.17
N ALA A 177 -24.14 4.26 -21.47
CA ALA A 177 -25.53 3.95 -21.80
C ALA A 177 -26.53 4.82 -21.01
N ARG A 178 -27.47 5.40 -21.77
CA ARG A 178 -28.86 5.77 -21.42
C ARG A 178 -29.12 7.11 -20.70
N SER A 179 -29.43 8.07 -21.56
CA SER A 179 -30.42 9.12 -21.40
C SER A 179 -31.79 8.62 -20.90
N SER A 180 -32.35 9.27 -19.88
CA SER A 180 -33.72 9.85 -19.92
C SER A 180 -34.07 10.62 -18.62
N LEU A 181 -34.37 11.91 -18.82
CA LEU A 181 -35.38 12.77 -18.17
C LEU A 181 -35.80 12.55 -16.70
N GLY A 182 -35.68 13.62 -15.90
CA GLY A 182 -36.53 13.86 -14.73
C GLY A 182 -35.94 14.82 -13.71
N LYS A 183 -36.49 16.04 -13.61
CA LYS A 183 -36.21 17.00 -12.54
C LYS A 183 -36.54 16.37 -11.19
N ASP A 184 -35.67 16.53 -10.20
CA ASP A 184 -36.08 17.07 -8.90
C ASP A 184 -34.90 17.52 -8.05
N ARG A 185 -35.04 18.73 -7.48
CA ARG A 185 -34.17 19.28 -6.45
C ARG A 185 -34.56 18.62 -5.13
N ASN A 186 -33.66 17.88 -4.49
CA ASN A 186 -33.72 17.66 -3.05
C ASN A 186 -32.33 17.36 -2.45
N VAL A 187 -32.10 17.99 -1.31
CA VAL A 187 -30.98 17.96 -0.36
C VAL A 187 -30.17 16.64 -0.37
N VAL A 188 -28.88 16.69 -0.75
CA VAL A 188 -27.93 15.57 -0.57
C VAL A 188 -27.15 15.80 0.73
N GLY A 189 -27.45 14.98 1.74
CA GLY A 189 -26.69 14.90 2.98
C GLY A 189 -25.26 14.41 2.75
N ARG A 190 -24.30 14.96 3.51
CA ARG A 190 -22.91 14.49 3.53
C ARG A 190 -22.87 12.98 3.82
N VAL A 191 -22.33 12.18 2.89
CA VAL A 191 -21.96 10.79 3.16
C VAL A 191 -20.94 10.81 4.29
N ARG A 192 -21.29 10.22 5.43
CA ARG A 192 -20.41 10.15 6.60
C ARG A 192 -19.36 9.07 6.34
N GLU A 193 -18.07 9.40 6.56
CA GLU A 193 -16.98 8.43 6.53
C GLU A 193 -17.34 7.19 7.37
N PRO A 194 -17.06 5.96 6.88
CA PRO A 194 -17.42 4.75 7.60
C PRO A 194 -16.50 4.55 8.82
N TYR A 195 -17.11 4.20 9.94
CA TYR A 195 -16.38 3.81 11.16
C TYR A 195 -16.72 2.40 11.55
N VAL A 196 -15.70 1.67 11.94
CA VAL A 196 -15.82 0.34 12.50
C VAL A 196 -15.45 0.33 13.98
N LEU A 197 -16.14 -0.48 14.76
CA LEU A 197 -15.87 -0.71 16.18
C LEU A 197 -15.30 -2.12 16.34
N CYS A 198 -14.17 -2.25 17.02
CA CYS A 198 -13.71 -3.59 17.42
C CYS A 198 -14.58 -4.09 18.58
N VAL A 199 -15.39 -5.12 18.33
CA VAL A 199 -16.38 -5.63 19.28
C VAL A 199 -15.89 -6.85 20.05
N ARG A 200 -14.91 -7.58 19.51
CA ARG A 200 -14.37 -8.81 20.08
C ARG A 200 -12.93 -9.00 19.65
N THR A 201 -12.15 -9.64 20.50
CA THR A 201 -10.79 -10.12 20.18
C THR A 201 -10.62 -11.54 20.66
N GLU A 202 -9.87 -12.35 19.90
CA GLU A 202 -9.56 -13.74 20.25
C GLU A 202 -8.06 -14.00 20.09
N ASP A 203 -7.47 -14.72 21.03
CA ASP A 203 -6.07 -15.14 20.91
C ASP A 203 -5.94 -16.23 19.85
N VAL A 204 -5.03 -16.03 18.89
CA VAL A 204 -4.79 -16.99 17.79
C VAL A 204 -3.58 -17.86 18.09
N CYS A 205 -2.49 -17.20 18.47
CA CYS A 205 -1.24 -17.82 18.89
C CYS A 205 -0.38 -16.76 19.62
N ASN A 206 0.85 -17.09 20.01
CA ASN A 206 1.71 -16.12 20.68
C ASN A 206 1.90 -14.88 19.80
N ASP A 207 1.83 -13.71 20.43
CA ASP A 207 2.00 -12.40 19.79
C ASP A 207 0.94 -12.07 18.71
N THR A 208 -0.16 -12.83 18.63
CA THR A 208 -1.15 -12.70 17.54
C THR A 208 -2.59 -12.85 18.05
N LYS A 209 -3.43 -11.87 17.68
CA LYS A 209 -4.88 -11.88 17.97
C LYS A 209 -5.69 -11.69 16.71
N GLU A 210 -6.91 -12.20 16.72
CA GLU A 210 -7.94 -11.90 15.74
C GLU A 210 -8.90 -10.85 16.33
N PHE A 211 -9.21 -9.83 15.54
CA PHE A 211 -10.02 -8.67 15.94
C PHE A 211 -11.26 -8.64 15.06
N PHE A 212 -12.44 -8.59 15.66
CA PHE A 212 -13.71 -8.58 14.96
C PHE A 212 -14.30 -7.17 14.97
N PHE A 213 -14.68 -6.69 13.80
CA PHE A 213 -15.13 -5.32 13.58
C PHE A 213 -16.58 -5.29 13.14
N GLN A 214 -17.34 -4.35 13.71
CA GLN A 214 -18.71 -4.05 13.30
C GLN A 214 -18.77 -2.64 12.70
N LEU A 215 -19.47 -2.48 11.58
CA LEU A 215 -19.76 -1.17 11.03
C LEU A 215 -20.74 -0.44 11.94
N VAL A 216 -20.32 0.69 12.53
CA VAL A 216 -21.12 1.47 13.50
C VAL A 216 -21.54 2.83 12.96
N GLN A 217 -20.99 3.24 11.83
CA GLN A 217 -21.34 4.48 11.14
C GLN A 217 -20.95 4.40 9.66
N GLY A 218 -21.71 5.09 8.82
CA GLY A 218 -21.48 5.13 7.37
C GLY A 218 -22.04 3.90 6.67
N VAL A 219 -21.83 3.83 5.37
CA VAL A 219 -22.24 2.71 4.52
C VAL A 219 -21.02 2.27 3.72
N LEU A 220 -20.83 0.97 3.62
CA LEU A 220 -19.86 0.38 2.70
C LEU A 220 -20.52 0.19 1.35
N GLU A 221 -19.86 0.61 0.28
CA GLU A 221 -20.37 0.41 -1.10
C GLU A 221 -20.53 -1.08 -1.43
N ALA A 222 -19.61 -1.90 -0.93
CA ALA A 222 -19.68 -3.36 -0.94
C ALA A 222 -19.03 -3.93 0.34
N PRO A 223 -19.49 -5.09 0.84
CA PRO A 223 -18.79 -5.78 1.91
C PRO A 223 -17.38 -6.18 1.44
N PRO A 224 -16.37 -6.14 2.32
CA PRO A 224 -15.06 -6.70 1.99
C PRO A 224 -15.17 -8.20 1.72
N HIS A 225 -14.21 -8.74 0.97
CA HIS A 225 -14.06 -10.17 0.76
C HIS A 225 -12.85 -10.73 1.52
N PRO A 226 -12.88 -12.01 1.95
CA PRO A 226 -11.70 -12.67 2.51
C PRO A 226 -10.47 -12.53 1.61
N GLY A 227 -9.34 -12.12 2.21
CA GLY A 227 -8.07 -11.87 1.53
C GLY A 227 -7.89 -10.45 1.00
N GLN A 228 -8.94 -9.64 0.91
CA GLN A 228 -8.79 -8.20 0.68
C GLN A 228 -8.13 -7.52 1.89
N PHE A 229 -7.66 -6.29 1.71
CA PHE A 229 -7.15 -5.46 2.79
C PHE A 229 -8.11 -4.34 3.17
N VAL A 230 -7.98 -3.85 4.40
CA VAL A 230 -8.58 -2.61 4.88
C VAL A 230 -7.52 -1.67 5.43
N ASP A 231 -7.69 -0.38 5.16
CA ASP A 231 -6.93 0.68 5.80
C ASP A 231 -7.72 1.27 6.96
N LEU A 232 -7.17 1.15 8.17
CA LEU A 232 -7.74 1.71 9.38
C LEU A 232 -6.88 2.85 9.91
N ARG A 233 -7.53 3.95 10.28
CA ARG A 233 -6.91 4.98 11.12
C ARG A 233 -7.04 4.60 12.58
N LEU A 234 -5.92 4.43 13.27
CA LEU A 234 -5.91 4.18 14.71
C LEU A 234 -6.30 5.48 15.45
N PRO A 235 -7.03 5.39 16.57
CA PRO A 235 -7.40 6.54 17.40
C PRO A 235 -6.22 7.02 18.27
N VAL A 236 -5.00 6.88 17.75
CA VAL A 236 -3.77 7.38 18.36
C VAL A 236 -2.92 8.05 17.31
N ASN A 237 -2.22 9.08 17.77
CA ASN A 237 -1.23 9.76 16.98
C ASN A 237 0.15 9.20 17.29
N ASP A 238 1.07 9.31 16.34
CA ASP A 238 2.49 9.07 16.64
C ASP A 238 3.04 10.15 17.59
N GLY A 239 4.30 9.99 18.02
CA GLY A 239 4.97 10.95 18.91
C GLY A 239 5.11 12.37 18.33
N LEU A 240 4.69 12.59 17.08
CA LEU A 240 4.67 13.87 16.37
C LEU A 240 3.25 14.39 16.13
N GLY A 241 2.21 13.74 16.67
CA GLY A 241 0.83 14.19 16.57
C GLY A 241 0.12 13.81 15.26
N ARG A 242 0.71 12.98 14.41
CA ARG A 242 0.12 12.53 13.14
C ARG A 242 -0.75 11.29 13.34
N SER A 243 -1.90 11.24 12.66
CA SER A 243 -2.76 10.06 12.69
C SER A 243 -2.07 8.84 12.11
N LEU A 244 -2.18 7.72 12.82
CA LEU A 244 -1.52 6.48 12.44
C LEU A 244 -2.47 5.61 11.60
N ASN A 245 -2.17 5.43 10.31
CA ASN A 245 -2.93 4.55 9.44
C ASN A 245 -2.22 3.20 9.28
N ARG A 246 -2.97 2.11 9.18
CA ARG A 246 -2.44 0.76 9.00
C ARG A 246 -3.33 -0.06 8.08
N CYS A 247 -2.68 -0.84 7.23
CA CYS A 247 -3.29 -1.77 6.30
C CYS A 247 -3.24 -3.18 6.89
N TRP A 248 -4.36 -3.90 6.87
CA TRP A 248 -4.45 -5.29 7.31
C TRP A 248 -5.40 -6.09 6.43
N THR A 249 -5.11 -7.38 6.32
CA THR A 249 -5.92 -8.32 5.56
C THR A 249 -7.19 -8.71 6.33
N VAL A 250 -8.31 -8.67 5.62
CA VAL A 250 -9.61 -9.22 5.99
C VAL A 250 -9.55 -10.73 5.95
N VAL A 251 -9.83 -11.36 7.10
CA VAL A 251 -9.74 -12.81 7.25
C VAL A 251 -11.11 -13.46 7.10
N GLU A 252 -12.11 -12.92 7.76
CA GLU A 252 -13.49 -13.39 7.66
C GLU A 252 -14.45 -12.24 7.47
N CYS A 253 -15.56 -12.52 6.79
CA CYS A 253 -16.75 -11.69 6.77
C CYS A 253 -17.90 -12.57 7.26
N SER A 254 -18.64 -12.12 8.28
CA SER A 254 -19.67 -12.94 8.91
C SER A 254 -21.07 -12.43 8.60
N ASP A 255 -22.02 -13.35 8.41
CA ASP A 255 -23.44 -13.02 8.46
C ASP A 255 -23.94 -12.77 9.90
N SER A 256 -23.12 -13.11 10.91
CA SER A 256 -23.43 -13.05 12.35
C SER A 256 -23.16 -11.70 13.01
N GLY A 257 -23.16 -10.60 12.25
CA GLY A 257 -23.15 -9.22 12.78
C GLY A 257 -21.78 -8.53 12.88
N SER A 258 -20.65 -9.21 12.60
CA SER A 258 -19.36 -8.55 12.36
C SER A 258 -19.16 -8.29 10.86
N ALA A 259 -18.78 -7.07 10.49
CA ALA A 259 -18.50 -6.67 9.12
C ALA A 259 -17.26 -7.39 8.55
N PHE A 260 -16.21 -7.54 9.37
CA PHE A 260 -15.02 -8.32 9.03
C PHE A 260 -14.16 -8.64 10.26
N SER A 261 -13.22 -9.58 10.13
CA SER A 261 -12.14 -9.81 11.10
C SER A 261 -10.76 -9.56 10.52
N LEU A 262 -9.79 -9.21 11.39
CA LEU A 262 -8.38 -9.02 11.06
C LEU A 262 -7.50 -9.86 12.00
N ILE A 263 -6.52 -10.59 11.47
CA ILE A 263 -5.47 -11.21 12.29
C ILE A 263 -4.27 -10.28 12.32
N ILE A 264 -3.87 -9.85 13.52
CA ILE A 264 -2.76 -8.90 13.71
C ILE A 264 -1.71 -9.54 14.61
N LYS A 265 -0.46 -9.51 14.13
CA LYS A 265 0.74 -9.96 14.85
C LYS A 265 1.59 -8.75 15.23
N ALA A 266 2.06 -8.71 16.48
CA ALA A 266 2.97 -7.67 16.95
C ALA A 266 4.04 -8.27 17.85
N SER A 267 5.32 -7.99 17.62
CA SER A 267 6.34 -8.47 18.54
C SER A 267 6.23 -7.76 19.89
N ALA A 268 6.57 -8.46 20.98
CA ALA A 268 6.60 -7.91 22.33
C ALA A 268 7.45 -6.63 22.46
N GLU A 269 8.45 -6.45 21.60
CA GLU A 269 9.36 -5.28 21.59
C GLU A 269 8.86 -4.13 20.68
N SER A 270 7.80 -4.35 19.90
CA SER A 270 7.30 -3.35 18.96
C SER A 270 6.47 -2.27 19.66
N LYS A 271 6.78 -0.99 19.38
CA LYS A 271 6.01 0.19 19.87
C LYS A 271 5.09 0.78 18.79
N GLY A 272 4.77 -0.02 17.76
CA GLY A 272 4.02 0.42 16.58
C GLY A 272 2.51 0.18 16.67
N GLY A 273 1.80 0.54 15.60
CA GLY A 273 0.34 0.38 15.51
C GLY A 273 -0.17 -1.03 15.83
N SER A 274 0.52 -2.09 15.42
CA SER A 274 0.13 -3.47 15.75
C SER A 274 0.18 -3.75 17.25
N SER A 275 1.21 -3.27 17.96
CA SER A 275 1.31 -3.41 19.43
C SER A 275 0.23 -2.59 20.13
N TRP A 276 -0.07 -1.40 19.61
CA TRP A 276 -1.21 -0.63 20.10
C TRP A 276 -2.53 -1.40 19.93
N MET A 277 -2.76 -2.02 18.76
CA MET A 277 -3.95 -2.83 18.50
C MET A 277 -4.10 -3.97 19.52
N LEU A 278 -3.04 -4.75 19.75
CA LEU A 278 -3.07 -5.91 20.66
C LEU A 278 -3.46 -5.56 22.09
N ASN A 279 -3.12 -4.36 22.53
CA ASN A 279 -3.32 -3.90 23.89
C ASN A 279 -4.57 -3.04 24.08
N ASN A 280 -5.05 -2.37 23.03
CA ASN A 280 -6.04 -1.30 23.18
C ASN A 280 -7.24 -1.39 22.24
N ALA A 281 -7.23 -2.23 21.20
CA ALA A 281 -8.24 -2.11 20.14
C ALA A 281 -9.67 -2.45 20.58
N LEU A 282 -9.87 -3.32 21.56
CA LEU A 282 -11.20 -3.73 22.00
C LEU A 282 -12.04 -2.52 22.44
N HIS A 283 -13.26 -2.43 21.91
CA HIS A 283 -14.20 -1.32 22.08
C HIS A 283 -13.74 0.04 21.51
N GLN A 284 -12.67 0.07 20.72
CA GLN A 284 -12.23 1.28 20.03
C GLN A 284 -12.86 1.43 18.64
N ARG A 285 -13.06 2.69 18.25
CA ARG A 285 -13.57 3.07 16.93
C ARG A 285 -12.42 3.42 16.00
N PHE A 286 -12.53 3.00 14.76
CA PHE A 286 -11.53 3.21 13.72
C PHE A 286 -12.23 3.82 12.51
N ALA A 287 -11.61 4.85 11.92
CA ALA A 287 -12.04 5.30 10.60
C ALA A 287 -11.59 4.25 9.58
N LEU A 288 -12.55 3.73 8.83
CA LEU A 288 -12.28 2.81 7.72
C LEU A 288 -12.03 3.67 6.48
N LEU A 289 -10.76 3.75 6.08
CA LEU A 289 -10.31 4.65 5.03
C LEU A 289 -10.51 4.01 3.65
N ARG A 290 -10.28 2.70 3.56
CA ARG A 290 -10.34 1.95 2.30
C ARG A 290 -10.56 0.47 2.54
N VAL A 291 -11.23 -0.17 1.59
CA VAL A 291 -11.27 -1.62 1.37
C VAL A 291 -10.68 -1.85 -0.03
N GLY A 292 -9.79 -2.81 -0.21
CA GLY A 292 -9.17 -3.05 -1.50
C GLY A 292 -8.36 -4.34 -1.58
N GLY A 293 -7.62 -4.52 -2.68
CA GLY A 293 -6.78 -5.69 -2.91
C GLY A 293 -7.44 -6.73 -3.81
N ARG A 294 -6.60 -7.34 -4.66
CA ARG A 294 -6.95 -8.40 -5.61
C ARG A 294 -6.12 -9.67 -5.38
N PHE A 295 -5.27 -9.69 -4.36
CA PHE A 295 -4.40 -10.79 -3.95
C PHE A 295 -5.21 -11.87 -3.22
N THR A 296 -6.23 -12.38 -3.90
CA THR A 296 -7.21 -13.34 -3.39
C THR A 296 -7.47 -14.41 -4.44
N PHE A 297 -7.96 -15.57 -4.02
CA PHE A 297 -8.37 -16.61 -4.96
C PHE A 297 -9.58 -16.16 -5.78
N GLY A 298 -10.55 -15.46 -5.16
CA GLY A 298 -11.74 -14.97 -5.84
C GLY A 298 -11.43 -14.07 -7.03
N HIS A 299 -10.57 -13.07 -6.85
CA HIS A 299 -10.17 -12.15 -7.93
C HIS A 299 -9.36 -12.83 -9.04
N ASN A 300 -8.66 -13.92 -8.72
CA ASN A 300 -7.83 -14.66 -9.67
C ASN A 300 -8.47 -15.98 -10.13
N ILE A 301 -9.77 -16.17 -9.87
CA ILE A 301 -10.41 -17.48 -10.03
C ILE A 301 -10.44 -17.94 -11.48
N ALA A 302 -10.61 -17.01 -12.44
CA ALA A 302 -10.57 -17.33 -13.87
C ALA A 302 -9.20 -17.91 -14.27
N ARG A 303 -8.11 -17.36 -13.72
CA ARG A 303 -6.76 -17.87 -13.99
C ARG A 303 -6.54 -19.21 -13.28
N ILE A 304 -7.00 -19.36 -12.05
CA ILE A 304 -6.94 -20.63 -11.30
C ILE A 304 -7.69 -21.74 -12.05
N LEU A 305 -8.89 -21.46 -12.57
CA LEU A 305 -9.68 -22.38 -13.39
C LEU A 305 -8.94 -22.77 -14.67
N ALA A 306 -8.37 -21.79 -15.38
CA ALA A 306 -7.57 -22.03 -16.59
C ALA A 306 -6.35 -22.92 -16.31
N LEU A 307 -5.80 -22.85 -15.10
CA LEU A 307 -4.69 -23.68 -14.62
C LEU A 307 -5.15 -24.91 -13.83
N ARG A 308 -6.41 -25.30 -13.97
CA ARG A 308 -7.01 -26.51 -13.37
C ARG A 308 -6.80 -26.60 -11.85
N GLY A 309 -7.01 -25.48 -11.14
CA GLY A 309 -6.99 -25.46 -9.68
C GLY A 309 -5.59 -25.55 -9.07
N ARG A 310 -4.53 -25.44 -9.87
CA ARG A 310 -3.14 -25.58 -9.40
C ARG A 310 -2.62 -24.28 -8.83
N VAL A 311 -2.32 -24.29 -7.53
CA VAL A 311 -1.89 -23.11 -6.79
C VAL A 311 -0.61 -23.39 -6.00
N VAL A 312 0.33 -22.45 -6.09
CA VAL A 312 1.54 -22.37 -5.29
C VAL A 312 1.36 -21.23 -4.28
N ILE A 313 1.70 -21.46 -3.02
CA ILE A 313 1.67 -20.43 -1.98
C ILE A 313 3.03 -20.39 -1.31
N LEU A 314 3.66 -19.21 -1.30
CA LEU A 314 4.83 -18.92 -0.48
C LEU A 314 4.48 -17.77 0.46
N SER A 315 4.50 -18.03 1.76
CA SER A 315 4.18 -16.99 2.74
C SER A 315 5.17 -16.94 3.89
N ALA A 316 5.34 -15.78 4.51
CA ALA A 316 6.19 -15.63 5.68
C ALA A 316 5.58 -14.69 6.73
N GLY A 317 5.57 -15.14 7.99
CA GLY A 317 5.00 -14.42 9.12
C GLY A 317 3.53 -14.03 8.88
N ILE A 318 3.19 -12.76 9.12
CA ILE A 318 1.80 -12.28 8.99
C ILE A 318 1.28 -12.28 7.53
N GLY A 319 2.18 -12.37 6.55
CA GLY A 319 1.82 -12.48 5.13
C GLY A 319 0.93 -13.69 4.82
N VAL A 320 0.89 -14.70 5.70
CA VAL A 320 0.02 -15.86 5.56
C VAL A 320 -1.48 -15.53 5.60
N THR A 321 -1.87 -14.37 6.12
CA THR A 321 -3.28 -14.03 6.37
C THR A 321 -4.13 -13.93 5.10
N ALA A 322 -3.60 -13.36 4.00
CA ALA A 322 -4.30 -13.28 2.73
C ALA A 322 -4.55 -14.65 2.07
N PRO A 323 -3.52 -15.49 1.87
CA PRO A 323 -3.75 -16.84 1.37
C PRO A 323 -4.59 -17.68 2.34
N TYR A 324 -4.45 -17.53 3.66
CA TYR A 324 -5.30 -18.23 4.63
C TYR A 324 -6.79 -17.88 4.47
N ALA A 325 -7.12 -16.58 4.34
CA ALA A 325 -8.49 -16.13 4.16
C ALA A 325 -9.12 -16.72 2.90
N SER A 326 -8.37 -16.72 1.78
CA SER A 326 -8.79 -17.37 0.53
C SER A 326 -8.94 -18.88 0.70
N LEU A 327 -7.98 -19.57 1.33
CA LEU A 327 -8.06 -21.02 1.55
C LEU A 327 -9.28 -21.39 2.38
N ARG A 328 -9.56 -20.66 3.45
CA ARG A 328 -10.71 -20.93 4.30
C ARG A 328 -12.02 -20.79 3.54
N GLU A 329 -12.18 -19.73 2.76
CA GLU A 329 -13.36 -19.51 1.93
C GLU A 329 -13.58 -20.66 0.93
N PHE A 330 -12.52 -21.15 0.27
CA PHE A 330 -12.65 -22.15 -0.80
C PHE A 330 -12.64 -23.60 -0.32
N LEU A 331 -11.91 -23.89 0.77
CA LEU A 331 -11.75 -25.25 1.29
C LEU A 331 -12.79 -25.59 2.35
N ASP A 332 -13.13 -24.64 3.24
CA ASP A 332 -14.12 -24.84 4.29
C ASP A 332 -15.51 -24.27 3.92
N GLY A 333 -15.58 -23.28 3.01
CA GLY A 333 -16.84 -22.76 2.49
C GLY A 333 -17.58 -23.81 1.65
N GLY A 334 -18.79 -24.16 2.09
CA GLY A 334 -19.67 -25.05 1.33
C GLY A 334 -19.91 -24.54 -0.10
N ARG A 335 -20.04 -25.46 -1.08
CA ARG A 335 -20.18 -25.18 -2.54
C ARG A 335 -21.18 -24.08 -2.92
N SER A 336 -22.15 -23.80 -2.08
CA SER A 336 -23.29 -22.92 -2.38
C SER A 336 -23.00 -21.41 -2.22
N MET A 337 -21.81 -20.93 -2.60
CA MET A 337 -21.53 -19.47 -2.61
C MET A 337 -21.35 -18.87 -4.01
N SER A 338 -21.04 -19.66 -5.05
CA SER A 338 -20.73 -19.08 -6.37
C SER A 338 -21.79 -19.30 -7.45
N GLY A 339 -22.65 -20.32 -7.31
CA GLY A 339 -23.55 -20.75 -8.39
C GLY A 339 -22.82 -21.22 -9.66
N ASN A 340 -21.48 -21.35 -9.63
CA ASN A 340 -20.64 -21.64 -10.78
C ASN A 340 -20.31 -23.14 -10.83
N LYS A 341 -20.94 -23.85 -11.76
CA LYS A 341 -20.78 -25.30 -11.96
C LYS A 341 -19.33 -25.72 -12.25
N GLU A 342 -18.54 -24.86 -12.91
CA GLU A 342 -17.13 -25.17 -13.17
C GLU A 342 -16.30 -25.11 -11.90
N LEU A 343 -16.57 -24.12 -11.03
CA LEU A 343 -15.89 -24.01 -9.75
C LEU A 343 -16.26 -25.16 -8.80
N ASP A 344 -17.53 -25.59 -8.82
CA ASP A 344 -18.00 -26.71 -8.02
C ASP A 344 -17.42 -28.07 -8.45
N ALA A 345 -17.04 -28.18 -9.72
CA ALA A 345 -16.41 -29.36 -10.30
C ALA A 345 -14.87 -29.33 -10.20
N LEU A 346 -14.26 -28.20 -9.86
CA LEU A 346 -12.81 -28.05 -9.79
C LEU A 346 -12.23 -28.74 -8.56
N GLU A 347 -11.18 -29.54 -8.79
CA GLU A 347 -10.31 -30.04 -7.73
C GLU A 347 -9.13 -29.07 -7.57
N PHE A 348 -8.95 -28.49 -6.39
CA PHE A 348 -7.81 -27.62 -6.10
C PHE A 348 -6.58 -28.43 -5.74
N HIS A 349 -5.44 -28.15 -6.36
CA HIS A 349 -4.16 -28.74 -5.98
C HIS A 349 -3.25 -27.62 -5.46
N ILE A 350 -3.04 -27.59 -4.15
CA ILE A 350 -2.35 -26.49 -3.48
C ILE A 350 -1.08 -27.01 -2.82
N LYS A 351 0.06 -26.41 -3.15
CA LYS A 351 1.30 -26.55 -2.39
C LYS A 351 1.61 -25.24 -1.67
N HIS A 352 1.85 -25.31 -0.37
CA HIS A 352 2.08 -24.16 0.48
C HIS A 352 3.36 -24.34 1.29
N LEU A 353 4.33 -23.44 1.05
CA LEU A 353 5.53 -23.28 1.87
C LEU A 353 5.38 -22.00 2.73
N HIS A 354 5.48 -22.16 4.04
CA HIS A 354 5.41 -21.06 4.99
C HIS A 354 6.72 -20.88 5.78
N VAL A 355 6.96 -19.68 6.29
CA VAL A 355 8.09 -19.39 7.20
C VAL A 355 7.59 -18.64 8.43
N ASP A 356 7.87 -19.17 9.62
CA ASP A 356 7.64 -18.48 10.90
C ASP A 356 8.85 -18.62 11.86
N ARG A 357 8.76 -18.02 13.05
CA ARG A 357 9.79 -18.12 14.10
C ARG A 357 9.72 -19.47 14.79
N THR A 358 8.56 -19.80 15.35
CA THR A 358 8.34 -21.00 16.17
C THR A 358 6.94 -21.56 15.94
N VAL A 359 6.70 -22.79 16.41
CA VAL A 359 5.35 -23.38 16.37
C VAL A 359 4.33 -22.52 17.10
N LEU A 360 4.74 -21.87 18.20
CA LEU A 360 3.89 -21.03 19.03
C LEU A 360 3.47 -19.73 18.35
N THR A 361 4.17 -19.32 17.29
CA THR A 361 3.88 -18.06 16.58
C THR A 361 3.21 -18.28 15.22
N LEU A 362 2.96 -19.54 14.83
CA LEU A 362 2.26 -19.89 13.59
C LEU A 362 0.75 -19.72 13.76
N ALA A 363 0.22 -18.64 13.18
CA ALA A 363 -1.21 -18.36 13.22
C ALA A 363 -2.01 -19.46 12.50
N LYS A 364 -3.15 -19.86 13.08
CA LYS A 364 -4.10 -20.83 12.50
C LYS A 364 -3.49 -22.20 12.12
N LYS A 365 -2.43 -22.63 12.82
CA LYS A 365 -1.72 -23.90 12.55
C LYS A 365 -2.63 -25.12 12.39
N HIS A 366 -3.68 -25.22 13.20
CA HIS A 366 -4.59 -26.37 13.20
C HIS A 366 -5.35 -26.51 11.89
N ASP A 367 -5.68 -25.41 11.22
CA ASP A 367 -6.37 -25.43 9.92
C ASP A 367 -5.42 -25.97 8.83
N PHE A 368 -4.16 -25.53 8.81
CA PHE A 368 -3.18 -26.04 7.86
C PHE A 368 -2.92 -27.54 8.03
N ILE A 369 -2.80 -28.00 9.29
CA ILE A 369 -2.64 -29.42 9.61
C ILE A 369 -3.90 -30.20 9.21
N ARG A 370 -5.09 -29.67 9.50
CA ARG A 370 -6.37 -30.28 9.11
C ARG A 370 -6.44 -30.42 7.59
N TRP A 371 -6.25 -29.33 6.84
CA TRP A 371 -6.30 -29.37 5.37
C TRP A 371 -5.24 -30.31 4.77
N HIS A 372 -4.04 -30.38 5.36
CA HIS A 372 -2.98 -31.28 4.88
C HIS A 372 -3.41 -32.74 4.95
N ASN A 373 -4.08 -33.11 6.05
CA ASN A 373 -4.46 -34.48 6.36
C ASN A 373 -5.89 -34.83 5.89
N THR A 374 -6.61 -33.88 5.30
CA THR A 374 -7.98 -34.13 4.82
C THR A 374 -7.94 -34.90 3.51
N GLU A 375 -8.58 -36.07 3.48
CA GLU A 375 -8.89 -36.76 2.24
C GLU A 375 -10.16 -36.13 1.63
N SER A 376 -9.96 -35.33 0.59
CA SER A 376 -11.04 -34.59 -0.07
C SER A 376 -11.01 -34.88 -1.56
N THR A 377 -12.19 -35.08 -2.16
CA THR A 377 -12.34 -35.14 -3.63
C THR A 377 -12.38 -33.74 -4.25
N ARG A 378 -12.30 -32.69 -3.44
CA ARG A 378 -12.39 -31.28 -3.88
C ARG A 378 -11.05 -30.58 -3.86
N PHE A 379 -10.10 -31.08 -3.09
CA PHE A 379 -8.79 -30.48 -3.02
C PHE A 379 -7.73 -31.46 -2.49
N VAL A 380 -6.50 -31.20 -2.90
CA VAL A 380 -5.28 -31.74 -2.30
C VAL A 380 -4.47 -30.56 -1.80
N TYR A 381 -4.27 -30.47 -0.49
CA TYR A 381 -3.49 -29.41 0.13
C TYR A 381 -2.22 -30.00 0.75
N ARG A 382 -1.06 -29.45 0.41
CA ARG A 382 0.24 -29.87 0.97
C ARG A 382 0.93 -28.66 1.58
N PHE A 383 1.16 -28.74 2.88
CA PHE A 383 1.76 -27.69 3.69
C PHE A 383 3.13 -28.10 4.20
N HIS A 384 4.09 -27.16 4.16
CA HIS A 384 5.39 -27.27 4.79
C HIS A 384 5.78 -25.93 5.43
N CYS A 385 6.38 -25.96 6.62
CA CYS A 385 6.75 -24.76 7.35
C CYS A 385 8.23 -24.74 7.77
N PHE A 386 8.94 -23.66 7.46
CA PHE A 386 10.26 -23.39 8.00
C PHE A 386 10.14 -22.60 9.30
N PHE A 387 10.66 -23.17 10.39
CA PHE A 387 10.76 -22.50 11.68
C PHE A 387 12.18 -22.02 11.94
N THR A 388 12.36 -20.71 11.89
CA THR A 388 13.68 -20.08 11.96
C THR A 388 14.32 -20.08 13.35
N GLN A 389 13.52 -20.21 14.41
CA GLN A 389 13.95 -20.15 15.82
C GLN A 389 13.49 -21.36 16.66
N GLN A 390 12.84 -22.34 16.02
CA GLN A 390 12.47 -23.61 16.66
C GLN A 390 13.61 -24.62 16.55
N ARG A 391 13.79 -25.45 17.57
CA ARG A 391 14.60 -26.67 17.48
C ARG A 391 13.69 -27.88 17.27
N THR A 392 14.14 -28.84 16.47
CA THR A 392 13.38 -30.05 16.13
C THR A 392 13.08 -30.88 17.38
N GLU A 393 14.05 -30.98 18.29
CA GLU A 393 13.97 -31.79 19.51
C GLU A 393 12.95 -31.23 20.51
N THR A 394 12.70 -29.93 20.46
CA THR A 394 11.78 -29.22 21.36
C THR A 394 10.40 -29.00 20.72
N MET A 395 10.13 -29.62 19.56
CA MET A 395 8.82 -29.55 18.92
C MET A 395 7.93 -30.68 19.44
N GLU A 396 6.96 -30.34 20.30
CA GLU A 396 6.00 -31.28 20.87
C GLU A 396 4.85 -31.62 19.91
N ASP A 397 4.63 -30.80 18.88
CA ASP A 397 3.52 -30.96 17.92
C ASP A 397 3.85 -32.05 16.88
N GLU A 398 3.57 -33.31 17.22
CA GLU A 398 3.91 -34.48 16.39
C GLU A 398 3.23 -34.48 15.01
N LEU A 399 2.08 -33.82 14.86
CA LEU A 399 1.40 -33.69 13.57
C LEU A 399 2.10 -32.69 12.64
N LEU A 400 2.72 -31.66 13.21
CA LEU A 400 3.43 -30.63 12.46
C LEU A 400 4.89 -30.97 12.20
N LYS A 401 5.49 -31.79 13.05
CA LYS A 401 6.88 -32.25 12.97
C LYS A 401 7.29 -32.81 11.58
N PRO A 402 6.51 -33.68 10.91
CA PRO A 402 6.85 -34.14 9.56
C PRO A 402 6.67 -33.07 8.48
N LEU A 403 5.97 -31.98 8.79
CA LEU A 403 5.67 -30.88 7.88
C LEU A 403 6.58 -29.67 8.12
N ALA A 404 7.68 -29.86 8.83
CA ALA A 404 8.50 -28.75 9.31
C ALA A 404 10.00 -28.92 9.05
N SER A 405 10.66 -27.80 8.83
CA SER A 405 12.12 -27.69 8.85
C SER A 405 12.52 -26.65 9.88
N CYS A 406 13.34 -27.05 10.86
CA CYS A 406 13.65 -26.22 12.02
C CYS A 406 15.07 -25.64 11.99
N GLY A 407 15.27 -24.52 12.69
CA GLY A 407 16.57 -23.90 12.94
C GLY A 407 17.14 -23.06 11.80
N ARG A 408 16.42 -22.86 10.70
CA ARG A 408 16.92 -22.10 9.54
C ARG A 408 15.82 -21.44 8.71
N ARG A 409 16.21 -20.46 7.89
CA ARG A 409 15.40 -19.91 6.81
C ARG A 409 15.49 -20.80 5.56
N PRO A 410 14.45 -20.86 4.72
CA PRO A 410 14.56 -21.51 3.42
C PRO A 410 15.52 -20.73 2.52
N GLN A 411 16.23 -21.46 1.67
CA GLN A 411 17.02 -20.96 0.56
C GLN A 411 16.28 -21.19 -0.76
N GLN A 412 16.85 -20.73 -1.87
CA GLN A 412 16.25 -20.89 -3.19
C GLN A 412 16.10 -22.37 -3.58
N GLU A 413 17.06 -23.22 -3.17
CA GLU A 413 17.05 -24.65 -3.42
C GLU A 413 15.87 -25.34 -2.71
N ASP A 414 15.51 -24.91 -1.50
CA ASP A 414 14.36 -25.45 -0.78
C ASP A 414 13.04 -25.16 -1.52
N VAL A 415 12.92 -23.97 -2.09
CA VAL A 415 11.76 -23.59 -2.91
C VAL A 415 11.74 -24.45 -4.18
N HIS A 416 12.90 -24.63 -4.82
CA HIS A 416 13.03 -25.48 -5.99
C HIS A 416 12.60 -26.93 -5.70
N ASP A 417 13.14 -27.54 -4.64
CA ASP A 417 12.82 -28.91 -4.25
C ASP A 417 11.34 -29.08 -3.89
N HIS A 418 10.76 -28.09 -3.20
CA HIS A 418 9.37 -28.16 -2.77
C HIS A 418 8.39 -28.07 -3.96
N PHE A 419 8.69 -27.24 -4.96
CA PHE A 419 7.74 -26.91 -6.05
C PHE A 419 8.08 -27.49 -7.42
N SER A 420 9.32 -27.87 -7.72
CA SER A 420 9.80 -28.35 -9.04
C SER A 420 8.86 -29.37 -9.68
N GLN A 421 8.67 -30.54 -9.07
CA GLN A 421 7.78 -31.58 -9.60
C GLN A 421 6.33 -31.11 -9.80
N PHE A 422 5.88 -30.11 -9.03
CA PHE A 422 4.55 -29.56 -9.16
C PHE A 422 4.45 -28.60 -10.34
N VAL A 423 5.42 -27.72 -10.52
CA VAL A 423 5.43 -26.72 -11.61
C VAL A 423 5.79 -27.36 -12.96
N GLU A 424 6.78 -28.26 -13.00
CA GLU A 424 7.23 -28.93 -14.23
C GLU A 424 6.15 -29.79 -14.88
N ARG A 425 5.29 -30.44 -14.07
CA ARG A 425 4.20 -31.28 -14.60
C ARG A 425 3.15 -30.45 -15.32
N SER A 426 2.85 -29.26 -14.83
CA SER A 426 1.80 -28.38 -15.36
C SER A 426 1.87 -26.99 -14.72
N PRO A 427 1.55 -25.91 -15.45
CA PRO A 427 1.58 -24.55 -14.92
C PRO A 427 0.65 -24.37 -13.70
N ALA A 428 0.99 -23.42 -12.85
CA ALA A 428 0.25 -23.06 -11.64
C ALA A 428 0.25 -21.53 -11.47
N VAL A 429 -0.67 -21.00 -10.68
CA VAL A 429 -0.59 -19.61 -10.21
C VAL A 429 0.06 -19.59 -8.83
N ALA A 430 0.97 -18.64 -8.60
CA ALA A 430 1.66 -18.48 -7.33
C ALA A 430 1.16 -17.25 -6.57
N PHE A 431 0.98 -17.39 -5.26
CA PHE A 431 0.71 -16.32 -4.31
C PHE A 431 1.91 -16.19 -3.36
N VAL A 432 2.62 -15.07 -3.43
CA VAL A 432 3.84 -14.81 -2.66
C VAL A 432 3.63 -13.61 -1.72
N SER A 433 3.83 -13.79 -0.42
CA SER A 433 3.56 -12.75 0.59
C SER A 433 4.53 -12.83 1.78
N GLY A 434 4.96 -11.69 2.33
CA GLY A 434 5.86 -11.67 3.48
C GLY A 434 6.90 -10.54 3.39
N PRO A 435 7.99 -10.62 4.17
CA PRO A 435 9.04 -9.61 4.15
C PRO A 435 9.70 -9.47 2.76
N PRO A 436 10.16 -8.28 2.35
CA PRO A 436 10.66 -8.05 0.99
C PRO A 436 11.79 -8.98 0.52
N GLU A 437 12.69 -9.37 1.43
CA GLU A 437 13.76 -10.33 1.12
C GLU A 437 13.22 -11.72 0.78
N PHE A 438 12.20 -12.18 1.51
CA PHE A 438 11.56 -13.46 1.26
C PHE A 438 10.79 -13.43 -0.07
N VAL A 439 10.08 -12.34 -0.34
CA VAL A 439 9.34 -12.17 -1.61
C VAL A 439 10.31 -12.21 -2.80
N ARG A 440 11.41 -11.44 -2.76
CA ARG A 440 12.41 -11.44 -3.84
C ARG A 440 13.02 -12.81 -4.09
N MET A 441 13.42 -13.51 -3.04
CA MET A 441 13.99 -14.86 -3.14
C MET A 441 12.97 -15.85 -3.73
N SER A 442 11.72 -15.80 -3.26
CA SER A 442 10.64 -16.68 -3.73
C SER A 442 10.31 -16.43 -5.20
N VAL A 443 10.16 -15.17 -5.61
CA VAL A 443 9.88 -14.80 -7.02
C VAL A 443 11.03 -15.27 -7.92
N SER A 444 12.28 -15.02 -7.53
CA SER A 444 13.45 -15.49 -8.27
C SER A 444 13.47 -17.02 -8.43
N ALA A 445 13.16 -17.75 -7.36
CA ALA A 445 13.08 -19.21 -7.38
C ALA A 445 11.98 -19.72 -8.32
N LEU A 446 10.78 -19.15 -8.26
CA LEU A 446 9.66 -19.55 -9.12
C LEU A 446 9.90 -19.24 -10.61
N LEU A 447 10.51 -18.09 -10.91
CA LEU A 447 10.93 -17.76 -12.28
C LEU A 447 11.99 -18.76 -12.79
N SER A 448 12.93 -19.16 -11.93
CA SER A 448 13.93 -20.18 -12.30
C SER A 448 13.34 -21.57 -12.54
N LEU A 449 12.18 -21.85 -11.94
CA LEU A 449 11.36 -23.05 -12.22
C LEU A 449 10.55 -22.97 -13.52
N GLY A 450 10.65 -21.85 -14.26
CA GLY A 450 9.93 -21.64 -15.52
C GLY A 450 8.48 -21.17 -15.35
N MET A 451 8.08 -20.70 -14.16
CA MET A 451 6.79 -20.03 -14.01
C MET A 451 6.77 -18.71 -14.77
N LEU A 452 5.63 -18.38 -15.38
CA LEU A 452 5.43 -17.08 -16.04
C LEU A 452 5.34 -15.98 -14.98
N GLU A 453 5.96 -14.84 -15.24
CA GLU A 453 5.88 -13.67 -14.35
C GLU A 453 4.42 -13.24 -14.11
N SER A 454 3.56 -13.31 -15.14
CA SER A 454 2.12 -13.02 -15.03
C SER A 454 1.35 -13.95 -14.10
N ASP A 455 1.90 -15.12 -13.79
CA ASP A 455 1.31 -16.11 -12.89
C ASP A 455 1.88 -16.05 -11.47
N ILE A 456 2.84 -15.16 -11.20
CA ILE A 456 3.42 -14.97 -9.87
C ILE A 456 2.85 -13.69 -9.27
N LEU A 457 1.85 -13.85 -8.41
CA LEU A 457 1.22 -12.76 -7.70
C LEU A 457 2.00 -12.46 -6.42
N THR A 458 2.17 -11.18 -6.10
CA THR A 458 2.73 -10.74 -4.82
C THR A 458 1.76 -9.76 -4.16
N ASP A 459 1.66 -9.83 -2.84
CA ASP A 459 0.80 -8.91 -2.07
C ASP A 459 1.28 -7.45 -2.18
N GLU A 460 2.56 -7.23 -2.53
CA GLU A 460 3.10 -5.91 -2.86
C GLU A 460 2.57 -5.36 -4.19
N MET A 461 2.19 -6.20 -5.17
CA MET A 461 1.63 -5.71 -6.43
C MET A 461 0.25 -5.07 -6.23
N ASP A 462 -0.51 -5.49 -5.21
CA ASP A 462 -1.74 -4.82 -4.83
C ASP A 462 -1.53 -3.67 -3.86
N ILE A 463 -0.47 -3.71 -3.05
CA ILE A 463 -0.05 -2.56 -2.23
C ILE A 463 0.52 -1.41 -3.07
N ASN A 464 0.88 -1.70 -4.33
CA ASN A 464 1.38 -0.71 -5.30
C ASN A 464 0.38 -0.40 -6.44
N SER A 465 -0.65 -1.24 -6.69
CA SER A 465 -1.85 -0.86 -7.47
C SER A 465 -2.78 0.09 -6.70
N ILE A 466 -2.42 0.35 -5.45
CA ILE A 466 -2.92 1.36 -4.49
C ILE A 466 -2.59 2.82 -4.89
N GLN A 467 -1.94 3.06 -6.04
CA GLN A 467 -1.67 4.39 -6.63
C GLN A 467 -2.08 4.52 -8.12
N THR A 468 -3.27 4.06 -8.53
CA THR A 468 -3.88 4.48 -9.82
C THR A 468 -5.26 5.09 -9.69
#